data_AF-A0A162PM72-F1
#
_entry.id   AF-A0A162PM72-F1
#
_cell.length_a   1.000
_cell.length_b   1.000
_cell.length_c   1.000
_cell.angle_alpha   90.00
_cell.angle_beta   90.00
_cell.angle_gamma   90.00
#
_symmetry.space_group_name_H-M   'P 1'
#
loop_
_entity.id
_entity.type
_entity.pdbx_description
1 polymer ?
#
loop_
_entity_poly.entity_id
_entity_poly.type
_entity_poly.pdbx_seq_one_letter_code
_entity_poly.pdbx_strand_id
1 'polypeptide(L)'
;EADPSCRFGCAAIENTRHILESCPRNEEFRLKIRQFFSDRNLELNANTILGLNPAVDTDSQFKIRNLTTQFLTQSALINII
;
A
#
# COMPACT_ATOMS: atom_id res chain seq x y z
N GLU A 1 24.75 10.65 3.29
CA GLU A 1 23.33 10.50 2.92
C GLU A 1 22.87 9.12 3.36
N ALA A 2 21.63 8.97 3.83
CA ALA A 2 21.08 7.64 4.11
C ALA A 2 20.88 6.91 2.77
N ASP A 3 21.22 5.61 2.73
CA ASP A 3 20.99 4.79 1.54
C ASP A 3 19.49 4.81 1.21
N PRO A 4 19.09 5.32 0.03
CA PRO A 4 17.68 5.40 -0.35
C PRO A 4 17.12 4.03 -0.74
N SER A 5 17.94 2.98 -0.76
CA SER A 5 17.49 1.62 -1.07
C SER A 5 16.46 1.13 -0.06
N CYS A 6 15.51 0.33 -0.55
CA CYS A 6 14.57 -0.39 0.29
C CYS A 6 15.27 -1.12 1.43
N ARG A 7 14.79 -0.92 2.67
CA ARG A 7 15.35 -1.54 3.88
C ARG A 7 15.33 -3.06 3.85
N PHE A 8 14.54 -3.63 2.94
CA PHE A 8 14.43 -5.06 2.72
C PHE A 8 15.31 -5.57 1.55
N GLY A 9 16.25 -4.75 1.06
CA GLY A 9 17.22 -5.14 0.04
C GLY A 9 16.69 -5.11 -1.39
N CYS A 10 15.62 -4.34 -1.67
CA CYS A 10 15.18 -4.14 -3.05
C CYS A 10 16.09 -3.12 -3.74
N ALA A 11 16.34 -3.31 -5.05
CA ALA A 11 17.09 -2.36 -5.87
C ALA A 11 16.36 -1.00 -6.08
N ALA A 12 15.09 -0.91 -5.69
CA ALA A 12 14.28 0.29 -5.79
C ALA A 12 14.46 1.20 -4.58
N ILE A 13 14.28 2.51 -4.80
CA ILE A 13 14.23 3.51 -3.73
C ILE A 13 13.06 3.21 -2.81
N GLU A 14 13.30 3.24 -1.50
CA GLU A 14 12.25 3.18 -0.50
C GLU A 14 11.43 4.47 -0.52
N ASN A 15 10.21 4.37 -1.03
CA ASN A 15 9.22 5.42 -0.93
C ASN A 15 7.83 4.80 -0.79
N THR A 16 6.84 5.63 -0.49
CA THR A 16 5.45 5.23 -0.31
C THR A 16 4.92 4.42 -1.50
N ARG A 17 5.28 4.82 -2.72
CA ARG A 17 4.89 4.12 -3.94
C ARG A 17 5.47 2.71 -3.98
N HIS A 18 6.77 2.56 -3.72
CA HIS A 18 7.43 1.25 -3.67
C HIS A 18 6.79 0.37 -2.59
N ILE A 19 6.64 0.88 -1.37
CA ILE A 19 6.08 0.14 -0.23
C ILE A 19 4.67 -0.38 -0.54
N LEU A 20 3.80 0.49 -1.05
CA LEU A 20 2.38 0.21 -1.25
C LEU A 20 2.06 -0.52 -2.56
N GLU A 21 2.85 -0.32 -3.63
CA GLU A 21 2.53 -0.86 -4.95
C GLU A 21 3.37 -2.08 -5.34
N SER A 22 4.66 -2.11 -4.98
CA SER A 22 5.62 -2.99 -5.69
C SER A 22 6.68 -3.69 -4.85
N CYS A 23 6.86 -3.36 -3.56
CA CYS A 23 7.89 -3.97 -2.72
C CYS A 23 7.62 -5.48 -2.53
N PRO A 24 8.44 -6.40 -3.08
CA PRO A 24 8.15 -7.83 -3.06
C PRO A 24 8.02 -8.40 -1.64
N ARG A 25 8.72 -7.80 -0.68
CA ARG A 25 8.74 -8.21 0.73
C ARG A 25 7.45 -7.88 1.47
N ASN A 26 6.61 -7.04 0.87
CA ASN A 26 5.31 -6.63 1.38
C ASN A 26 4.14 -7.32 0.66
N GLU A 27 4.43 -8.24 -0.26
CA GLU A 27 3.45 -8.85 -1.14
C GLU A 27 2.38 -9.65 -0.37
N GLU A 28 2.80 -10.42 0.62
CA GLU A 28 1.88 -11.19 1.47
C GLU A 28 0.94 -10.28 2.27
N PHE A 29 1.45 -9.16 2.78
CA PHE A 29 0.67 -8.20 3.55
C PHE A 29 -0.29 -7.40 2.64
N ARG A 30 0.02 -7.26 1.35
CA ARG A 30 -0.85 -6.59 0.36
C ARG A 30 -1.94 -7.47 -0.22
N LEU A 31 -1.94 -8.79 0.04
CA LEU A 31 -2.88 -9.73 -0.59
C LEU A 31 -4.34 -9.29 -0.43
N LYS A 32 -4.74 -8.88 0.77
CA LYS A 32 -6.12 -8.43 1.06
C LYS A 32 -6.48 -7.13 0.35
N ILE A 33 -5.53 -6.20 0.23
CA ILE A 33 -5.72 -4.95 -0.51
C ILE A 33 -5.92 -5.30 -1.99
N ARG A 34 -5.05 -6.14 -2.57
CA ARG A 34 -5.16 -6.54 -3.97
C ARG A 34 -6.48 -7.23 -4.29
N GLN A 35 -6.90 -8.17 -3.44
CA GLN A 35 -8.19 -8.86 -3.60
C GLN A 35 -9.34 -7.85 -3.61
N PHE A 36 -9.39 -6.95 -2.62
CA PHE A 36 -10.45 -5.94 -2.55
C PHE A 36 -10.47 -5.02 -3.80
N PHE A 37 -9.31 -4.60 -4.27
CA PHE A 37 -9.20 -3.76 -5.47
C PHE A 37 -9.66 -4.51 -6.72
N SER A 38 -9.25 -5.77 -6.87
CA SER A 38 -9.69 -6.64 -7.97
C SER A 38 -11.20 -6.83 -7.97
N ASP A 39 -11.80 -7.13 -6.80
CA ASP A 39 -13.24 -7.33 -6.65
C ASP A 39 -14.06 -6.07 -6.99
N ARG A 40 -13.45 -4.90 -6.83
CA ARG A 40 -14.06 -3.58 -7.08
C ARG A 40 -13.64 -2.96 -8.42
N ASN A 41 -12.87 -3.66 -9.24
CA ASN A 41 -12.30 -3.15 -10.49
C ASN A 41 -11.55 -1.81 -10.30
N LEU A 42 -10.78 -1.70 -9.20
CA LEU A 42 -9.97 -0.55 -8.85
C LEU A 42 -8.51 -0.79 -9.23
N GLU A 43 -7.83 0.25 -9.70
CA GLU A 43 -6.38 0.20 -9.93
C GLU A 43 -5.62 0.24 -8.61
N LEU A 44 -4.73 -0.73 -8.39
CA LEU A 44 -3.87 -0.79 -7.22
C LEU A 44 -2.72 0.23 -7.34
N ASN A 45 -2.98 1.47 -6.91
CA ASN A 45 -2.00 2.55 -6.88
C ASN A 45 -2.02 3.29 -5.53
N ALA A 46 -0.92 3.96 -5.20
CA ALA A 46 -0.73 4.64 -3.92
C ALA A 46 -1.79 5.72 -3.69
N ASN A 47 -2.21 6.46 -4.73
CA ASN A 47 -3.26 7.47 -4.60
C ASN A 47 -4.57 6.86 -4.09
N THR A 48 -4.98 5.74 -4.65
CA THR A 48 -6.22 5.05 -4.26
C THR A 48 -6.09 4.43 -2.86
N ILE A 49 -4.94 3.81 -2.56
CA ILE A 49 -4.63 3.21 -1.24
C ILE A 49 -4.64 4.27 -0.11
N LEU A 50 -4.20 5.49 -0.42
CA LEU A 50 -4.14 6.62 0.50
C LEU A 50 -5.43 7.46 0.53
N GLY A 51 -6.47 7.06 -0.21
CA GLY A 51 -7.74 7.80 -0.25
C GLY A 51 -7.70 9.12 -1.04
N LEU A 52 -6.71 9.30 -1.90
CA LEU A 52 -6.55 10.47 -2.79
C LEU A 52 -7.28 10.28 -4.13
N ASN A 53 -8.05 9.22 -4.29
CA ASN A 53 -8.87 8.96 -5.49
C ASN A 53 -10.33 9.35 -5.23
N PRO A 54 -10.80 10.52 -5.73
CA PRO A 54 -12.16 10.99 -5.47
C PRO A 54 -13.24 10.20 -6.21
N ALA A 55 -12.87 9.34 -7.16
CA ALA A 55 -13.81 8.50 -7.89
C ALA A 55 -14.27 7.26 -7.09
N VAL A 56 -13.61 6.97 -5.95
CA VAL A 56 -13.97 5.85 -5.07
C VAL A 56 -15.05 6.29 -4.08
N ASP A 57 -16.12 5.51 -3.99
CA ASP A 57 -17.21 5.76 -3.04
C ASP A 57 -16.74 5.69 -1.57
N THR A 58 -17.47 6.36 -0.69
CA THR A 58 -17.12 6.50 0.74
C THR A 58 -16.96 5.15 1.45
N ASP A 59 -17.81 4.16 1.15
CA ASP A 59 -17.73 2.85 1.80
C ASP A 59 -16.47 2.10 1.38
N SER A 60 -16.14 2.15 0.09
CA SER A 60 -14.90 1.63 -0.45
C SER A 60 -13.69 2.35 0.14
N GLN A 61 -13.71 3.68 0.29
CA GLN A 61 -12.63 4.44 0.93
C GLN A 61 -12.41 4.01 2.39
N PHE A 62 -13.48 3.81 3.16
CA PHE A 62 -13.37 3.30 4.54
C PHE A 62 -12.75 1.91 4.58
N LYS A 63 -13.15 1.04 3.64
CA LYS A 63 -12.59 -0.31 3.57
C LYS A 63 -11.12 -0.29 3.19
N ILE A 64 -10.74 0.53 2.21
CA ILE A 64 -9.34 0.74 1.80
C ILE A 64 -8.53 1.21 3.00
N ARG A 65 -8.97 2.26 3.71
CA ARG A 65 -8.29 2.78 4.91
C ARG A 65 -8.01 1.66 5.92
N ASN A 66 -9.02 0.87 6.25
CA ASN A 66 -8.88 -0.21 7.24
C ASN A 66 -7.91 -1.29 6.77
N LEU A 67 -7.93 -1.65 5.48
CA LEU A 67 -6.99 -2.62 4.90
C LEU A 67 -5.56 -2.06 4.86
N THR A 68 -5.39 -0.77 4.54
CA THR A 68 -4.10 -0.07 4.58
C THR A 68 -3.54 -0.03 6.00
N THR A 69 -4.34 0.31 7.00
CA THR A 69 -3.91 0.27 8.42
C THR A 69 -3.50 -1.14 8.86
N GLN A 70 -4.24 -2.16 8.44
CA GLN A 70 -3.88 -3.56 8.71
C GLN A 70 -2.54 -3.91 8.07
N PHE A 71 -2.36 -3.58 6.79
CA PHE A 71 -1.12 -3.77 6.04
C PHE A 71 0.07 -3.11 6.74
N LEU A 72 -0.04 -1.82 7.11
CA LEU A 72 1.03 -1.06 7.75
C LEU A 72 1.39 -1.61 9.13
N THR A 73 0.39 -2.05 9.89
CA THR A 73 0.61 -2.68 11.20
C THR A 73 1.34 -4.02 11.06
N GLN A 74 0.89 -4.87 10.13
CA GLN A 74 1.46 -6.21 9.94
C GLN A 74 2.87 -6.20 9.34
N SER A 75 3.15 -5.23 8.48
CA SER A 75 4.47 -5.04 7.87
C SER A 75 5.45 -4.24 8.74
N ALA A 76 5.01 -3.76 9.92
CA ALA A 76 5.75 -2.84 10.78
C ALA A 76 6.16 -1.52 10.07
N LEU A 77 5.34 -1.05 9.12
CA LEU A 77 5.59 0.15 8.32
C LEU A 77 4.80 1.39 8.77
N ILE A 78 3.99 1.29 9.82
CA ILE A 78 3.10 2.36 10.27
C ILE A 78 3.82 3.63 10.75
N ASN A 79 5.09 3.54 11.15
CA ASN A 79 5.89 4.68 11.58
C ASN A 79 6.69 5.34 10.44
N ILE A 80 6.53 4.85 9.20
CA ILE A 80 7.32 5.28 8.03
C ILE A 80 6.43 5.99 7.01
N ILE A 81 5.15 5.64 6.96
CA ILE A 81 4.15 6.19 6.03
C ILE A 81 3.25 7.18 6.76
#